data_AF-A0A8S9XUS1-F1
#
_entry.id   AF-A0A8S9XUS1-F1
#
_cell.length_a   1.000
_cell.length_b   1.000
_cell.length_c   1.000
_cell.angle_alpha   90.00
_cell.angle_beta   90.00
_cell.angle_gamma   90.00
#
_symmetry.space_group_name_H-M   'P 1'
#
loop_
_entity.id
_entity.type
_entity.pdbx_description
1 polymer ?
#
loop_
_entity_poly.entity_id
_entity_poly.type
_entity_poly.pdbx_seq_one_letter_code
_entity_poly.pdbx_strand_id
1 'polypeptide(L)'
;RIRENLDKVYKDLTNAGGDTVPQVDESALVDLPESVIEDIKVRGCFVTTRKRGERLSEGVLTPEPPLLEYRLGGDKMIKVPGWVRESSCEVMFEKDNEEASLPNLILDSILKCPIDTRKALAENIVLVGGTVMAPGFKARLMEELKAHLRSPVYENRLAITAVKFHSPPAKDNCTCWLGGAIFGATDMIQMRGLTRDNYLSLQTVPDWSNLATNILSLTRLSIS
;
A
#
# COMPACT_ATOMS: atom_id res chain seq x y z
N ARG A 1 -8.74 -10.45 -0.05
CA ARG A 1 -9.28 -10.25 -1.42
C ARG A 1 -8.75 -11.24 -2.45
N ILE A 2 -7.45 -11.32 -2.81
CA ILE A 2 -7.01 -12.26 -3.86
C ILE A 2 -7.36 -13.72 -3.52
N ARG A 3 -7.08 -14.16 -2.28
CA ARG A 3 -7.44 -15.50 -1.79
C ARG A 3 -8.95 -15.72 -1.87
N GLU A 4 -9.74 -14.82 -1.26
CA GLU A 4 -11.21 -14.88 -1.32
C GLU A 4 -11.75 -14.97 -2.75
N ASN A 5 -11.19 -14.21 -3.69
CA ASN A 5 -11.63 -14.21 -5.08
C ASN A 5 -11.22 -15.49 -5.81
N LEU A 6 -10.02 -16.01 -5.55
CA LEU A 6 -9.61 -17.34 -6.04
C LEU A 6 -10.53 -18.43 -5.49
N ASP A 7 -10.79 -18.43 -4.18
CA ASP A 7 -11.67 -19.40 -3.53
C ASP A 7 -13.08 -19.37 -4.13
N LYS A 8 -13.62 -18.17 -4.42
CA LYS A 8 -14.91 -18.00 -5.10
C LYS A 8 -14.89 -18.61 -6.50
N VAL A 9 -13.90 -18.27 -7.32
CA VAL A 9 -13.75 -18.80 -8.69
C VAL A 9 -13.75 -20.33 -8.69
N TYR A 10 -12.96 -20.93 -7.81
CA TYR A 10 -12.82 -22.37 -7.80
C TYR A 10 -14.03 -23.08 -7.20
N LYS A 11 -14.71 -22.51 -6.20
CA LYS A 11 -16.01 -23.01 -5.72
C LYS A 11 -17.08 -22.96 -6.80
N ASP A 12 -17.16 -21.87 -7.56
CA ASP A 12 -18.13 -21.71 -8.64
C ASP A 12 -17.88 -22.72 -9.77
N LEU A 13 -16.61 -22.99 -10.08
CA LEU A 13 -16.22 -24.04 -11.05
C LEU A 13 -16.60 -25.45 -10.59
N THR A 14 -16.41 -25.78 -9.30
CA THR A 14 -16.86 -27.06 -8.72
C THR A 14 -18.38 -27.18 -8.80
N ASN A 15 -19.12 -26.13 -8.45
CA ASN A 15 -20.58 -26.14 -8.44
C ASN A 15 -21.20 -26.20 -9.86
N ALA A 16 -20.50 -25.71 -10.87
CA ALA A 16 -20.95 -25.68 -12.26
C ALA A 16 -20.60 -26.96 -13.06
N GLY A 17 -19.76 -27.85 -12.54
CA GLY A 17 -19.17 -28.96 -13.29
C GLY A 17 -19.78 -30.34 -13.01
N GLY A 18 -20.64 -30.82 -13.92
CA GLY A 18 -20.80 -32.25 -14.20
C GLY A 18 -19.70 -32.73 -15.18
N ASP A 19 -19.04 -33.84 -14.85
CA ASP A 19 -18.16 -34.75 -15.63
C ASP A 19 -17.14 -34.24 -16.66
N THR A 20 -16.96 -32.93 -16.91
CA THR A 20 -16.04 -32.44 -17.98
C THR A 20 -15.09 -31.29 -17.58
N VAL A 21 -14.94 -31.02 -16.29
CA VAL A 21 -13.92 -30.05 -15.82
C VAL A 21 -12.57 -30.76 -15.76
N PRO A 22 -11.49 -30.22 -16.36
CA PRO A 22 -10.14 -30.75 -16.17
C PRO A 22 -9.87 -30.81 -14.68
N GLN A 23 -9.38 -31.95 -14.18
CA GLN A 23 -9.08 -32.19 -12.77
C GLN A 23 -8.12 -31.11 -12.23
N VAL A 24 -8.67 -29.98 -11.79
CA VAL A 24 -7.97 -29.06 -10.92
C VAL A 24 -8.06 -29.72 -9.57
N ASP A 25 -6.93 -30.24 -9.10
CA ASP A 25 -6.77 -30.91 -7.81
C ASP A 25 -7.28 -29.98 -6.70
N GLU A 26 -8.54 -30.18 -6.32
CA GLU A 26 -9.33 -29.36 -5.40
C GLU A 26 -8.63 -29.21 -4.03
N SER A 27 -7.81 -30.21 -3.69
CA SER A 27 -6.97 -30.27 -2.49
C SER A 27 -5.79 -29.27 -2.48
N ALA A 28 -5.37 -28.76 -3.65
CA ALA A 28 -4.18 -27.91 -3.76
C ALA A 28 -4.48 -26.40 -3.57
N LEU A 29 -5.75 -25.99 -3.60
CA LEU A 29 -6.16 -24.58 -3.60
C LEU A 29 -6.62 -24.08 -2.23
N VAL A 30 -7.24 -24.93 -1.42
CA VAL A 30 -7.83 -24.58 -0.11
C VAL A 30 -6.77 -24.20 0.92
N ASP A 31 -5.50 -24.53 0.70
CA ASP A 31 -4.41 -24.24 1.62
C ASP A 31 -3.13 -23.78 0.90
N LEU A 32 -3.27 -22.86 -0.07
CA LEU A 32 -2.11 -22.23 -0.70
C LEU A 32 -1.30 -21.45 0.35
N PRO A 33 0.02 -21.71 0.47
CA PRO A 33 0.85 -21.00 1.43
C PRO A 33 0.92 -19.52 1.09
N GLU A 34 1.05 -18.67 2.12
CA GLU A 34 1.12 -17.20 1.96
C GLU A 34 2.19 -16.78 0.96
N SER A 35 3.34 -17.46 0.94
CA SER A 35 4.42 -17.17 0.00
C SER A 35 4.00 -17.32 -1.47
N VAL A 36 3.14 -18.30 -1.78
CA VAL A 36 2.61 -18.48 -3.14
C VAL A 36 1.61 -17.39 -3.48
N ILE A 37 0.73 -17.03 -2.54
CA ILE A 37 -0.23 -15.94 -2.74
C ILE A 37 0.48 -14.60 -2.94
N GLU A 38 1.52 -14.33 -2.15
CA GLU A 38 2.36 -13.15 -2.30
C GLU A 38 3.05 -13.12 -3.67
N ASP A 39 3.59 -14.24 -4.10
CA ASP A 39 4.27 -14.34 -5.39
C ASP A 39 3.29 -14.19 -6.58
N ILE A 40 2.07 -14.74 -6.48
CA ILE A 40 0.98 -14.47 -7.44
C ILE A 40 0.65 -12.98 -7.46
N LYS A 41 0.58 -12.31 -6.30
CA LYS A 41 0.32 -10.86 -6.25
C LYS A 41 1.41 -10.07 -6.95
N VAL A 42 2.68 -10.36 -6.67
CA VAL A 42 3.83 -9.65 -7.24
C VAL A 42 3.93 -9.87 -8.76
N ARG A 43 3.71 -11.10 -9.23
CA ARG A 43 3.85 -11.46 -10.65
C ARG A 43 2.60 -11.20 -11.49
N GLY A 44 1.43 -11.25 -10.87
CA GLY A 44 0.14 -11.27 -11.56
C GLY A 44 -0.69 -10.01 -11.39
N CYS A 45 -0.72 -9.39 -10.21
CA CYS A 45 -1.60 -8.25 -9.97
C CYS A 45 -1.06 -6.96 -10.60
N PHE A 46 -1.99 -6.09 -10.98
CA PHE A 46 -1.70 -4.78 -11.54
C PHE A 46 -2.83 -3.82 -11.16
N VAL A 47 -2.49 -2.54 -11.12
CA VAL A 47 -3.44 -1.46 -10.85
C VAL A 47 -3.98 -0.94 -12.17
N THR A 48 -5.30 -0.86 -12.25
CA THR A 48 -6.03 -0.38 -13.42
C THR A 48 -6.23 1.13 -13.38
N THR A 49 -6.60 1.74 -14.51
CA THR A 49 -6.81 3.20 -14.62
C THR A 49 -8.08 3.62 -13.88
N ARG A 50 -8.16 4.89 -13.47
CA ARG A 50 -9.31 5.39 -12.69
C ARG A 50 -10.64 5.15 -13.40
N LYS A 51 -10.72 5.48 -14.68
CA LYS A 51 -11.92 5.28 -15.51
C LYS A 51 -12.37 3.82 -15.57
N ARG A 52 -11.43 2.88 -15.57
CA ARG A 52 -11.75 1.46 -15.61
C ARG A 52 -12.16 0.95 -14.24
N GLY A 53 -11.51 1.38 -13.16
CA GLY A 53 -11.96 1.13 -11.78
C GLY A 53 -13.39 1.61 -11.53
N GLU A 54 -13.73 2.83 -11.95
CA GLU A 54 -15.09 3.39 -11.85
C GLU A 54 -16.12 2.49 -12.57
N ARG A 55 -15.84 2.12 -13.83
CA ARG A 55 -16.70 1.20 -14.59
C ARG A 55 -16.87 -0.17 -13.93
N LEU A 56 -15.82 -0.71 -13.32
CA LEU A 56 -15.89 -1.98 -12.60
C LEU A 56 -16.80 -1.85 -11.37
N SER A 57 -16.72 -0.74 -10.64
CA SER A 57 -17.58 -0.47 -9.49
C SER A 57 -19.07 -0.32 -9.86
N GLU A 58 -19.34 0.24 -11.05
CA GLU A 58 -20.69 0.36 -11.61
C GLU A 58 -21.24 -0.96 -12.21
N GLY A 59 -20.45 -2.04 -12.19
CA GLY A 59 -20.83 -3.32 -12.78
C GLY A 59 -20.88 -3.30 -14.32
N VAL A 60 -20.25 -2.31 -14.95
CA VAL A 60 -20.22 -2.20 -16.41
C VAL A 60 -19.26 -3.25 -16.98
N LEU A 61 -19.74 -4.03 -17.94
CA LEU A 61 -18.93 -5.02 -18.65
C LEU A 61 -17.71 -4.34 -19.30
N THR A 62 -16.53 -4.81 -18.92
CA THR A 62 -15.25 -4.41 -19.51
C THR A 62 -14.56 -5.65 -20.07
N PRO A 63 -13.72 -5.51 -21.12
CA PRO A 63 -12.92 -6.63 -21.60
C PRO A 63 -12.09 -7.19 -20.46
N GLU A 64 -12.17 -8.50 -20.23
CA GLU A 64 -11.41 -9.14 -19.15
C GLU A 64 -9.91 -9.08 -19.46
N PRO A 65 -9.07 -8.79 -18.46
CA PRO A 65 -7.63 -8.91 -18.62
C PRO A 65 -7.22 -10.36 -18.93
N PRO A 66 -6.04 -10.58 -19.53
CA PRO A 66 -5.55 -11.94 -19.78
C PRO A 66 -5.48 -12.79 -18.51
N LEU A 67 -5.76 -14.08 -18.64
CA LEU A 67 -5.56 -15.08 -17.59
C LEU A 67 -4.04 -15.22 -17.29
N LEU A 68 -3.69 -15.48 -16.04
CA LEU A 68 -2.33 -15.86 -15.65
C LEU A 68 -2.29 -17.37 -15.32
N GLU A 69 -1.41 -18.09 -16.02
CA GLU A 69 -1.09 -19.47 -15.71
C GLU A 69 0.11 -19.52 -14.75
N TYR A 70 -0.13 -19.88 -13.49
CA TYR A 70 0.85 -19.89 -12.42
C TYR A 70 1.33 -21.32 -12.11
N ARG A 71 2.66 -21.53 -12.12
CA ARG A 71 3.30 -22.81 -11.75
C ARG A 71 3.46 -22.91 -10.23
N LEU A 72 2.79 -23.88 -9.59
CA LEU A 72 2.95 -24.16 -8.15
C LEU A 72 4.23 -24.97 -7.87
N GLY A 73 4.75 -25.66 -8.88
CA GLY A 73 5.91 -26.56 -8.81
C GLY A 73 5.60 -27.91 -9.45
N GLY A 74 6.59 -28.53 -10.08
CA GLY A 74 6.37 -29.73 -10.90
C GLY A 74 5.39 -29.45 -12.05
N ASP A 75 4.42 -30.35 -12.24
CA ASP A 75 3.38 -30.24 -13.27
C ASP A 75 2.08 -29.57 -12.80
N LYS A 76 2.04 -29.07 -11.55
CA LYS A 76 0.83 -28.42 -10.99
C LYS A 76 0.73 -26.96 -11.43
N MET A 77 -0.41 -26.62 -12.06
CA MET A 77 -0.72 -25.30 -12.60
C MET A 77 -2.01 -24.72 -11.99
N ILE A 78 -2.00 -23.43 -11.69
CA ILE A 78 -3.16 -22.66 -11.22
C ILE A 78 -3.50 -21.61 -12.28
N LYS A 79 -4.78 -21.50 -12.63
CA LYS A 79 -5.29 -20.52 -13.58
C LYS A 79 -5.90 -19.37 -12.81
N VAL A 80 -5.22 -18.23 -12.77
CA VAL A 80 -5.67 -17.01 -12.09
C VAL A 80 -6.39 -16.12 -13.12
N PRO A 81 -7.72 -15.92 -13.02
CA PRO A 81 -8.45 -15.07 -13.95
C PRO A 81 -8.00 -13.61 -13.93
N GLY A 82 -8.21 -12.90 -15.04
CA GLY A 82 -7.81 -11.51 -15.18
C GLY A 82 -8.51 -10.60 -14.18
N TRP A 83 -9.81 -10.81 -13.99
CA TRP A 83 -10.62 -10.00 -13.07
C TRP A 83 -10.18 -10.15 -11.60
N VAL A 84 -9.69 -11.32 -11.19
CA VAL A 84 -9.17 -11.56 -9.84
C VAL A 84 -7.93 -10.71 -9.58
N ARG A 85 -7.03 -10.65 -10.57
CA ARG A 85 -5.78 -9.90 -10.51
C ARG A 85 -6.03 -8.41 -10.43
N GLU A 86 -6.98 -7.92 -11.22
CA GLU A 86 -7.39 -6.52 -11.29
C GLU A 86 -8.12 -6.07 -10.01
N SER A 87 -9.16 -6.80 -9.60
CA SER A 87 -9.96 -6.48 -8.40
C SER A 87 -9.16 -6.54 -7.09
N SER A 88 -8.06 -7.30 -7.06
CA SER A 88 -7.18 -7.36 -5.89
C SER A 88 -6.54 -6.01 -5.55
N CYS A 89 -6.30 -5.16 -6.56
CA CYS A 89 -5.71 -3.83 -6.37
C CYS A 89 -6.74 -2.72 -6.17
N GLU A 90 -8.01 -2.93 -6.58
CA GLU A 90 -9.07 -1.92 -6.43
C GLU A 90 -9.43 -1.62 -4.98
N VAL A 91 -9.21 -2.55 -4.06
CA VAL A 91 -9.45 -2.35 -2.62
C VAL A 91 -8.76 -1.10 -2.05
N MET A 92 -7.68 -0.62 -2.67
CA MET A 92 -6.99 0.59 -2.24
C MET A 92 -7.69 1.90 -2.67
N PHE A 93 -8.55 1.82 -3.67
CA PHE A 93 -9.23 2.96 -4.32
C PHE A 93 -10.75 2.91 -4.16
N GLU A 94 -11.31 1.73 -3.82
CA GLU A 94 -12.68 1.58 -3.35
C GLU A 94 -12.89 2.44 -2.09
N LYS A 95 -14.04 3.12 -2.01
CA LYS A 95 -14.44 3.80 -0.79
C LYS A 95 -14.95 2.77 0.21
N ASP A 96 -14.47 2.87 1.44
CA ASP A 96 -14.99 2.07 2.54
C ASP A 96 -16.34 2.63 3.06
N ASN A 97 -16.87 2.02 4.11
CA ASN A 97 -18.13 2.43 4.75
C ASN A 97 -18.06 3.86 5.34
N GLU A 98 -16.87 4.43 5.50
CA GLU A 98 -16.63 5.79 5.99
C GLU A 98 -16.30 6.76 4.83
N GLU A 99 -16.53 6.34 3.58
CA GLU A 99 -16.19 7.08 2.36
C GLU A 99 -14.69 7.39 2.23
N ALA A 100 -13.82 6.63 2.92
CA ALA A 100 -12.39 6.78 2.88
C ALA A 100 -11.75 5.80 1.89
N SER A 101 -10.72 6.28 1.20
CA SER A 101 -9.84 5.51 0.32
C SER A 101 -8.41 6.00 0.49
N LEU A 102 -7.42 5.32 -0.11
CA LEU A 102 -6.01 5.74 -0.02
C LEU A 102 -5.78 7.21 -0.44
N PRO A 103 -6.33 7.70 -1.58
CA PRO A 103 -6.28 9.12 -1.93
C PRO A 103 -6.85 10.06 -0.85
N ASN A 104 -7.98 9.70 -0.23
CA ASN A 104 -8.59 10.50 0.84
C ASN A 104 -7.66 10.58 2.05
N LEU A 105 -7.09 9.45 2.48
CA LEU A 105 -6.17 9.41 3.62
C LEU A 105 -4.97 10.34 3.44
N ILE A 106 -4.43 10.43 2.22
CA ILE A 106 -3.32 11.35 1.91
C ILE A 106 -3.79 12.81 2.02
N LEU A 107 -4.91 13.15 1.38
CA LEU A 107 -5.42 14.53 1.38
C LEU A 107 -5.90 14.99 2.76
N ASP A 108 -6.53 14.11 3.53
CA ASP A 108 -6.98 14.38 4.90
C ASP A 108 -5.79 14.57 5.85
N SER A 109 -4.70 13.82 5.64
CA SER A 109 -3.46 14.01 6.40
C SER A 109 -2.85 15.38 6.13
N ILE A 110 -2.81 15.81 4.86
CA ILE A 110 -2.35 17.17 4.49
C ILE A 110 -3.30 18.23 5.06
N LEU A 111 -4.60 17.99 5.06
CA LEU A 111 -5.60 18.92 5.59
C LEU A 111 -5.42 19.16 7.10
N LYS A 112 -5.01 18.14 7.86
CA LYS A 112 -4.70 18.26 9.29
C LYS A 112 -3.44 19.09 9.57
N CYS A 113 -2.57 19.28 8.58
CA CYS A 113 -1.38 20.12 8.73
C CYS A 113 -1.73 21.62 8.70
N PRO A 114 -0.87 22.48 9.29
CA PRO A 114 -1.01 23.94 9.20
C PRO A 114 -1.03 24.42 7.75
N ILE A 115 -1.85 25.43 7.45
CA ILE A 115 -2.13 25.93 6.09
C ILE A 115 -0.84 26.22 5.31
N ASP A 116 0.15 26.85 5.95
CA ASP A 116 1.40 27.27 5.31
C ASP A 116 2.26 26.10 4.81
N THR A 117 2.08 24.90 5.38
CA THR A 117 2.86 23.70 5.02
C THR A 117 2.19 22.85 3.95
N ARG A 118 0.87 23.00 3.75
CA ARG A 118 0.07 22.08 2.91
C ARG A 118 0.55 22.00 1.47
N LYS A 119 0.85 23.16 0.88
CA LYS A 119 1.37 23.24 -0.49
C LYS A 119 2.70 22.50 -0.63
N ALA A 120 3.64 22.74 0.28
CA ALA A 120 4.94 22.09 0.26
C ALA A 120 4.82 20.57 0.41
N LEU A 121 3.92 20.09 1.27
CA LEU A 121 3.66 18.66 1.46
C LEU A 121 3.07 18.01 0.20
N ALA A 122 2.10 18.65 -0.45
CA ALA A 122 1.46 18.13 -1.67
C ALA A 122 2.40 18.09 -2.88
N GLU A 123 3.35 19.03 -2.97
CA GLU A 123 4.36 19.08 -4.02
C GLU A 123 5.59 18.20 -3.72
N ASN A 124 5.67 17.58 -2.54
CA ASN A 124 6.81 16.76 -2.14
C ASN A 124 6.39 15.40 -1.56
N ILE A 125 5.52 14.68 -2.28
CA ILE A 125 5.10 13.35 -1.88
C ILE A 125 6.15 12.32 -2.32
N VAL A 126 6.59 11.49 -1.38
CA VAL A 126 7.46 10.34 -1.63
C VAL A 126 6.67 9.08 -1.31
N LEU A 127 6.57 8.16 -2.28
CA LEU A 127 5.87 6.89 -2.11
C LEU A 127 6.89 5.79 -1.83
N VAL A 128 6.69 5.04 -0.74
CA VAL A 128 7.60 3.97 -0.29
C VAL A 128 6.81 2.71 0.08
N GLY A 129 7.48 1.57 0.08
CA GLY A 129 6.91 0.26 0.41
C GLY A 129 6.66 -0.64 -0.81
N GLY A 130 6.46 -1.94 -0.56
CA GLY A 130 6.29 -2.95 -1.61
C GLY A 130 5.05 -2.74 -2.49
N THR A 131 3.94 -2.31 -1.89
CA THR A 131 2.67 -2.08 -2.60
C THR A 131 2.78 -1.02 -3.70
N VAL A 132 3.61 0.00 -3.49
CA VAL A 132 3.84 1.09 -4.46
C VAL A 132 4.48 0.58 -5.75
N MET A 133 5.17 -0.56 -5.70
CA MET A 133 5.81 -1.18 -6.85
C MET A 133 4.82 -1.90 -7.78
N ALA A 134 3.54 -2.01 -7.40
CA ALA A 134 2.54 -2.62 -8.26
C ALA A 134 2.42 -1.85 -9.60
N PRO A 135 2.42 -2.55 -10.75
CA PRO A 135 2.32 -1.88 -12.06
C PRO A 135 1.10 -0.99 -12.15
N GLY A 136 1.27 0.27 -12.58
CA GLY A 136 0.18 1.24 -12.71
C GLY A 136 -0.19 2.01 -11.43
N PHE A 137 0.33 1.62 -10.25
CA PHE A 137 -0.05 2.21 -8.96
C PHE A 137 0.15 3.73 -8.90
N LYS A 138 1.36 4.21 -9.23
CA LYS A 138 1.69 5.65 -9.16
C LYS A 138 0.83 6.47 -10.13
N ALA A 139 0.56 5.95 -11.32
CA ALA A 139 -0.27 6.64 -12.31
C ALA A 139 -1.72 6.75 -11.83
N ARG A 140 -2.31 5.63 -11.37
CA ARG A 140 -3.66 5.60 -10.80
C ARG A 140 -3.80 6.53 -9.61
N LEU A 141 -2.88 6.46 -8.64
CA LEU A 141 -2.92 7.31 -7.45
C LEU A 141 -2.85 8.80 -7.81
N MET A 142 -2.02 9.18 -8.77
CA MET A 142 -1.94 10.56 -9.26
C MET A 142 -3.25 11.03 -9.91
N GLU A 143 -3.92 10.17 -10.69
CA GLU A 143 -5.23 10.47 -11.28
C GLU A 143 -6.29 10.69 -10.20
N GLU A 144 -6.35 9.81 -9.20
CA GLU A 144 -7.30 9.91 -8.09
C GLU A 144 -7.05 11.18 -7.26
N LEU A 145 -5.81 11.47 -6.86
CA LEU A 145 -5.49 12.67 -6.08
C LEU A 145 -5.91 13.95 -6.83
N LYS A 146 -5.64 14.03 -8.14
CA LYS A 146 -6.06 15.17 -8.97
C LYS A 146 -7.58 15.29 -9.07
N ALA A 147 -8.29 14.16 -9.12
CA ALA A 147 -9.74 14.15 -9.14
C ALA A 147 -10.33 14.63 -7.81
N HIS A 148 -9.84 14.09 -6.69
CA HIS A 148 -10.30 14.46 -5.36
C HIS A 148 -9.99 15.91 -5.01
N LEU A 149 -8.85 16.46 -5.44
CA LEU A 149 -8.55 17.88 -5.24
C LEU A 149 -9.58 18.83 -5.88
N ARG A 150 -10.22 18.41 -6.98
CA ARG A 150 -11.31 19.16 -7.65
C ARG A 150 -12.68 18.89 -7.05
N SER A 151 -12.78 18.01 -6.06
CA SER A 151 -14.05 17.76 -5.38
C SER A 151 -14.36 18.90 -4.41
N PRO A 152 -15.65 19.22 -4.17
CA PRO A 152 -16.05 20.31 -3.29
C PRO A 152 -15.60 20.11 -1.84
N VAL A 153 -15.26 18.87 -1.46
CA VAL A 153 -14.74 18.53 -0.13
C VAL A 153 -13.35 19.14 0.09
N TYR A 154 -12.49 19.10 -0.92
CA TYR A 154 -11.08 19.48 -0.80
C TYR A 154 -10.75 20.82 -1.43
N GLU A 155 -11.44 21.20 -2.52
CA GLU A 155 -11.16 22.40 -3.31
C GLU A 155 -11.13 23.66 -2.42
N ASN A 156 -12.15 23.85 -1.59
CA ASN A 156 -12.28 25.02 -0.71
C ASN A 156 -11.40 24.97 0.55
N ARG A 157 -10.82 23.81 0.89
CA ARG A 157 -10.12 23.60 2.17
C ARG A 157 -8.60 23.52 2.03
N LEU A 158 -8.12 22.94 0.93
CA LEU A 158 -6.70 22.68 0.71
C LEU A 158 -6.00 23.81 -0.05
N ALA A 159 -6.69 24.47 -1.00
CA ALA A 159 -6.11 25.48 -1.89
C ALA A 159 -4.80 25.00 -2.58
N ILE A 160 -4.71 23.70 -2.87
CA ILE A 160 -3.57 23.06 -3.55
C ILE A 160 -3.88 22.97 -5.04
N THR A 161 -2.93 23.41 -5.87
CA THR A 161 -3.08 23.40 -7.34
C THR A 161 -2.36 22.25 -8.02
N ALA A 162 -1.35 21.67 -7.37
CA ALA A 162 -0.51 20.63 -7.95
C ALA A 162 -0.09 19.59 -6.91
N VAL A 163 0.01 18.34 -7.39
CA VAL A 163 0.56 17.21 -6.65
C VAL A 163 1.75 16.68 -7.44
N LYS A 164 2.86 16.42 -6.76
CA LYS A 164 4.09 15.91 -7.39
C LYS A 164 4.64 14.75 -6.58
N PHE A 165 5.07 13.72 -7.32
CA PHE A 165 5.74 12.55 -6.75
C PHE A 165 7.23 12.65 -7.03
N HIS A 166 8.04 12.44 -6.00
CA HIS A 166 9.49 12.33 -6.13
C HIS A 166 9.91 10.87 -6.03
N SER A 167 10.85 10.49 -6.88
CA SER A 167 11.39 9.13 -6.88
C SER A 167 12.65 9.08 -6.03
N PRO A 168 12.73 8.16 -5.05
CA PRO A 168 13.96 7.95 -4.31
C PRO A 168 15.04 7.29 -5.18
N PRO A 169 16.34 7.35 -4.78
CA PRO A 169 17.43 6.72 -5.52
C PRO A 169 17.43 5.19 -5.46
N ALA A 170 16.71 4.61 -4.50
CA ALA A 170 16.52 3.17 -4.35
C ALA A 170 15.12 2.73 -4.83
N LYS A 171 14.89 1.42 -4.91
CA LYS A 171 13.55 0.88 -5.16
C LYS A 171 12.61 1.25 -4.02
N ASP A 172 11.34 1.50 -4.34
CA ASP A 172 10.35 2.00 -3.38
C ASP A 172 10.27 1.14 -2.10
N ASN A 173 10.45 -0.19 -2.21
CA ASN A 173 10.41 -1.12 -1.07
C ASN A 173 11.62 -1.06 -0.14
N CYS A 174 12.78 -0.63 -0.62
CA CYS A 174 14.02 -0.55 0.19
C CYS A 174 14.40 0.89 0.56
N THR A 175 13.65 1.89 0.11
CA THR A 175 13.89 3.31 0.43
C THR A 175 13.97 3.58 1.93
N CYS A 176 13.08 2.99 2.74
CA CYS A 176 13.13 3.17 4.19
C CYS A 176 14.42 2.62 4.81
N TRP A 177 14.88 1.45 4.33
CA TRP A 177 16.12 0.83 4.78
C TRP A 177 17.34 1.67 4.38
N LEU A 178 17.36 2.18 3.14
CA LEU A 178 18.40 3.10 2.69
C LEU A 178 18.43 4.38 3.54
N GLY A 179 17.26 4.93 3.90
CA GLY A 179 17.17 6.10 4.79
C GLY A 179 17.82 5.84 6.15
N GLY A 180 17.55 4.67 6.75
CA GLY A 180 18.21 4.25 8.00
C GLY A 180 19.72 4.06 7.85
N ALA A 181 20.17 3.46 6.75
CA ALA A 181 21.60 3.27 6.47
C ALA A 181 22.34 4.61 6.31
N ILE A 182 21.75 5.56 5.57
CA ILE A 182 22.31 6.92 5.43
C ILE A 182 22.32 7.63 6.79
N PHE A 183 21.21 7.60 7.52
CA PHE A 183 21.14 8.22 8.85
C PHE A 183 22.20 7.66 9.80
N GLY A 184 22.42 6.34 9.79
CA GLY A 184 23.43 5.69 10.62
C GLY A 184 24.87 5.92 10.21
N ALA A 185 25.10 6.34 8.97
CA ALA A 185 26.42 6.79 8.51
C ALA A 185 26.74 8.25 8.89
N THR A 186 25.78 8.98 9.46
CA THR A 186 26.00 10.35 9.99
C THR A 186 26.33 10.32 11.48
N ASP A 187 26.88 11.43 12.00
CA ASP A 187 27.16 11.60 13.44
C ASP A 187 25.89 11.70 14.32
N MET A 188 24.69 11.66 13.72
CA MET A 188 23.42 11.74 14.45
C MET A 188 23.24 10.61 15.46
N ILE A 189 23.75 9.40 15.17
CA ILE A 189 23.67 8.29 16.14
C ILE A 189 24.47 8.61 17.40
N GLN A 190 25.61 9.27 17.28
CA GLN A 190 26.43 9.65 18.44
C GLN A 190 25.75 10.76 19.26
N MET A 191 25.12 11.73 18.59
CA MET A 191 24.48 12.87 19.25
C MET A 191 23.10 12.56 19.84
N ARG A 192 22.32 11.68 19.22
CA ARG A 192 20.90 11.43 19.55
C ARG A 192 20.59 9.99 19.93
N GLY A 193 21.56 9.08 19.78
CA GLY A 193 21.39 7.68 20.12
C GLY A 193 21.29 7.45 21.63
N LEU A 194 20.54 6.43 22.01
CA LEU A 194 20.48 5.97 23.40
C LEU A 194 21.75 5.15 23.69
N THR A 195 22.59 5.62 24.60
CA THR A 195 23.77 4.87 25.05
C THR A 195 23.36 3.73 25.98
N ARG A 196 24.27 2.75 26.14
CA ARG A 196 24.08 1.64 27.09
C ARG A 196 23.86 2.14 28.51
N ASP A 197 24.65 3.09 28.97
CA ASP A 197 24.57 3.60 30.35
C ASP A 197 23.24 4.32 30.59
N ASN A 198 22.77 5.10 29.60
CA ASN A 198 21.46 5.73 29.66
C ASN A 198 20.35 4.67 29.74
N TYR A 199 20.41 3.62 28.93
CA TYR A 199 19.45 2.52 28.99
C TYR A 199 19.47 1.79 30.33
N LEU A 200 20.65 1.49 30.89
CA LEU A 200 20.76 0.83 32.20
C LEU A 200 20.18 1.69 33.33
N SER A 201 20.32 3.01 33.25
CA SER A 201 19.74 3.94 34.22
C SER A 201 18.22 4.10 34.08
N LEU A 202 17.70 4.15 32.85
CA LEU A 202 16.28 4.36 32.56
C LEU A 202 15.47 3.06 32.55
N GLN A 203 16.15 1.91 32.41
CA GLN A 203 15.62 0.57 32.22
C GLN A 203 14.59 0.43 31.07
N THR A 204 14.45 1.45 30.24
CA THR A 204 13.45 1.57 29.18
C THR A 204 14.00 2.39 28.02
N VAL A 205 13.52 2.11 26.81
CA VAL A 205 13.79 2.96 25.64
C VAL A 205 12.78 4.09 25.64
N PRO A 206 13.22 5.37 25.56
CA PRO A 206 12.29 6.48 25.48
C PRO A 206 11.34 6.35 24.29
N ASP A 207 10.04 6.47 24.54
CA ASP A 207 9.01 6.43 23.52
C ASP A 207 8.24 7.76 23.51
N TRP A 208 7.87 8.23 22.32
CA TRP A 208 7.08 9.45 22.14
C TRP A 208 5.66 9.31 22.67
N SER A 209 5.16 8.07 22.80
CA SER A 209 3.83 7.79 23.36
C SER A 209 3.82 7.80 24.90
N ASN A 210 4.98 7.66 25.54
CA ASN A 210 5.09 7.57 27.00
C ASN A 210 5.27 8.97 27.61
N LEU A 211 4.32 9.36 28.46
CA LEU A 211 4.34 10.68 29.10
C LEU A 211 5.57 10.87 30.00
N ALA A 212 6.03 9.81 30.67
CA ALA A 212 7.19 9.89 31.55
C ALA A 212 8.46 10.29 30.77
N THR A 213 8.63 9.77 29.56
CA THR A 213 9.78 10.07 28.69
C THR A 213 9.66 11.44 28.03
N ASN A 214 8.44 11.89 27.70
CA ASN A 214 8.20 13.23 27.15
C ASN A 214 8.54 14.33 28.16
N ILE A 215 8.21 14.15 29.44
CA ILE A 215 8.48 15.16 30.48
C ILE A 215 9.98 15.19 30.86
N LEU A 216 10.66 14.03 30.87
CA LEU A 216 12.09 13.95 31.17
C LEU A 216 12.95 14.72 30.17
N SER A 217 12.52 14.82 28.90
CA SER A 217 13.23 15.57 27.87
C SER A 217 13.31 17.08 28.15
N LEU A 218 12.34 17.66 28.87
CA LEU A 218 12.33 19.08 29.21
C LEU A 218 13.30 19.44 30.34
N THR A 219 13.71 18.49 31.17
CA THR A 219 14.55 18.74 32.37
C THR A 219 16.01 18.29 32.21
N ARG A 220 16.35 17.50 31.19
CA ARG A 220 17.72 16.98 30.98
C ARG A 220 18.28 17.19 29.56
N LEU A 221 17.85 18.24 28.87
CA LEU A 221 18.51 18.72 27.65
C LEU A 221 19.61 19.77 27.91
N SER A 222 20.12 19.88 29.14
CA SER A 222 21.49 20.38 29.34
C SER A 222 22.47 19.22 29.19
N ILE A 223 22.75 18.85 27.94
CA ILE A 223 23.98 18.14 27.64
C ILE A 223 25.06 19.23 27.66
N SER A 224 25.88 19.21 28.71
CA SER A 224 27.12 19.99 28.79
C SER A 224 28.06 19.65 27.65
#